data_AF-A0A382EMU3-F1
#
_entry.id   AF-A0A382EMU3-F1
#
_cell.length_a   1.000
_cell.length_b   1.000
_cell.length_c   1.000
_cell.angle_alpha   90.00
_cell.angle_beta   90.00
_cell.angle_gamma   90.00
#
_symmetry.space_group_name_H-M   'P 1'
#
loop_
_entity.id
_entity.type
_entity.pdbx_description
1 polymer ?
#
loop_
_entity_poly.entity_id
_entity_poly.type
_entity_poly.pdbx_seq_one_letter_code
_entity_poly.pdbx_strand_id
1 'polypeptide(L)'
;MKINEFTTVDKPKLDFNLLDDIHYFMINDSSFYRKHYFPTIDKAKQTGDNSTLQPLIDTAINEYFKTFRLKMRPENVIKDEDKQSLKQRIIDSEKEEDDIEKERKENE
;
A
#
# COMPACT_ATOMS: atom_id res chain seq x y z
N MET A 1 -31.39 39.50 12.08
CA MET A 1 -31.04 38.07 11.86
C MET A 1 -29.56 37.99 11.60
N LYS A 2 -28.80 37.26 12.43
CA LYS A 2 -27.37 36.98 12.17
C LYS A 2 -27.30 35.83 11.17
N ILE A 3 -26.56 36.04 10.09
CA ILE A 3 -26.25 35.00 9.11
C ILE A 3 -25.10 34.21 9.74
N ASN A 4 -25.37 32.98 10.18
CA ASN A 4 -24.31 32.09 10.65
C ASN A 4 -23.64 31.49 9.41
N GLU A 5 -22.32 31.67 9.32
CA GLU A 5 -21.49 31.13 8.25
C GLU A 5 -21.54 29.59 8.27
N PHE A 6 -22.02 28.98 7.17
CA PHE A 6 -21.96 27.54 6.94
C PHE A 6 -20.56 27.13 6.51
N THR A 7 -19.57 27.28 7.39
CA THR A 7 -18.19 26.82 7.15
C THR A 7 -17.85 25.52 7.89
N THR A 8 -18.85 24.74 8.29
CA THR A 8 -18.65 23.29 8.52
C THR A 8 -18.71 22.59 7.17
N VAL A 9 -17.71 22.84 6.32
CA VAL A 9 -17.42 21.89 5.25
C VAL A 9 -16.88 20.67 5.98
N ASP A 10 -17.76 19.70 6.27
CA ASP A 10 -17.32 18.37 6.66
C ASP A 10 -16.26 17.98 5.64
N LYS A 11 -14.99 17.91 6.08
CA LYS A 11 -13.90 17.45 5.22
C LYS A 11 -14.43 16.14 4.63
N PRO A 12 -14.47 15.98 3.30
CA PRO A 12 -15.01 14.77 2.71
C PRO A 12 -14.29 13.61 3.37
N LYS A 13 -15.02 12.86 4.21
CA LYS A 13 -14.52 11.62 4.76
C LYS A 13 -14.48 10.72 3.54
N LEU A 14 -13.26 10.53 3.03
CA LEU A 14 -13.06 9.69 1.88
C LEU A 14 -13.40 8.28 2.37
N ASP A 15 -14.56 7.76 1.96
CA ASP A 15 -15.02 6.41 2.29
C ASP A 15 -14.22 5.31 1.54
N PHE A 16 -13.15 5.69 0.84
CA PHE A 16 -12.21 4.76 0.22
C PHE A 16 -11.06 4.42 1.17
N ASN A 17 -10.73 3.14 1.26
CA ASN A 17 -9.58 2.68 2.00
C ASN A 17 -8.30 2.95 1.20
N LEU A 18 -7.70 4.12 1.42
CA LEU A 18 -6.50 4.56 0.71
C LEU A 18 -5.35 3.52 0.76
N LEU A 19 -5.25 2.75 1.85
CA LEU A 19 -4.23 1.71 1.98
C LEU A 19 -4.44 0.58 0.98
N ASP A 20 -5.70 0.19 0.77
CA ASP A 20 -6.05 -0.86 -0.18
C ASP A 20 -5.76 -0.38 -1.60
N ASP A 21 -6.11 0.86 -1.91
CA ASP A 21 -5.82 1.44 -3.22
C ASP A 21 -4.31 1.48 -3.51
N ILE A 22 -3.50 1.84 -2.51
CA ILE A 22 -2.04 1.83 -2.65
C ILE A 22 -1.53 0.41 -2.83
N HIS A 23 -2.05 -0.56 -2.07
CA HIS A 23 -1.69 -1.95 -2.23
C HIS A 23 -1.99 -2.46 -3.65
N TYR A 24 -3.19 -2.17 -4.16
CA TYR A 24 -3.57 -2.52 -5.52
C TYR A 24 -2.72 -1.79 -6.56
N PHE A 25 -2.35 -0.53 -6.34
CA PHE A 25 -1.43 0.19 -7.21
C PHE A 25 -0.07 -0.51 -7.29
N MET A 26 0.46 -1.01 -6.16
CA MET A 26 1.76 -1.70 -6.12
C MET A 26 1.78 -2.98 -6.98
N ILE A 27 0.66 -3.70 -7.05
CA ILE A 27 0.52 -4.95 -7.78
C ILE A 27 0.15 -4.71 -9.25
N ASN A 28 -0.80 -3.80 -9.50
CA ASN A 28 -1.37 -3.58 -10.82
C ASN A 28 -0.54 -2.65 -11.71
N ASP A 29 0.20 -1.69 -11.14
CA ASP A 29 1.06 -0.83 -11.94
C ASP A 29 2.29 -1.61 -12.43
N SER A 30 2.30 -1.91 -13.73
CA SER A 30 3.38 -2.70 -14.34
C SER A 30 4.78 -2.11 -14.15
N SER A 31 4.91 -0.79 -14.03
CA SER A 31 6.21 -0.14 -13.86
C SER A 31 6.68 -0.24 -12.43
N PHE A 32 5.81 0.04 -11.47
CA PHE A 32 6.10 -0.08 -10.05
C PHE A 32 6.38 -1.55 -9.68
N TYR A 33 5.52 -2.45 -10.15
CA TYR A 33 5.63 -3.87 -9.85
C TYR A 33 7.00 -4.43 -10.25
N ARG A 34 7.40 -4.22 -11.51
CA ARG A 34 8.65 -4.75 -12.05
C ARG A 34 9.90 -4.11 -11.44
N LYS A 35 9.85 -2.80 -11.15
CA LYS A 35 11.04 -2.05 -10.69
C LYS A 35 11.24 -2.13 -9.18
N HIS A 36 10.15 -2.19 -8.42
CA HIS A 36 10.18 -2.00 -6.97
C HIS A 36 9.58 -3.20 -6.24
N TYR A 37 8.35 -3.59 -6.57
CA TYR A 37 7.63 -4.61 -5.81
C TYR A 37 8.32 -5.99 -5.92
N PHE A 38 8.39 -6.54 -7.13
CA PHE A 38 8.90 -7.89 -7.36
C PHE A 38 10.35 -8.09 -6.85
N PRO A 39 11.32 -7.20 -7.15
CA PRO A 39 12.68 -7.37 -6.64
C PRO A 39 12.77 -7.32 -5.12
N THR A 40 11.92 -6.53 -4.46
CA THR A 40 11.91 -6.41 -3.00
C THR A 40 11.33 -7.67 -2.36
N ILE A 41 10.22 -8.15 -2.88
CA ILE A 41 9.54 -9.35 -2.38
C ILE A 41 10.41 -10.59 -2.59
N ASP A 42 10.96 -10.77 -3.79
CA ASP A 42 11.88 -11.88 -4.10
C ASP A 42 13.08 -11.89 -3.14
N LYS A 43 13.67 -10.71 -2.90
CA LYS A 43 14.75 -10.57 -1.92
C LYS A 43 14.29 -10.91 -0.50
N ALA A 44 13.12 -10.43 -0.07
CA ALA A 44 12.59 -10.70 1.26
C ALA A 44 12.31 -12.20 1.47
N LYS A 45 11.81 -12.90 0.43
CA LYS A 45 11.62 -14.36 0.45
C LYS A 45 12.95 -15.11 0.57
N GLN A 46 13.98 -14.68 -0.16
CA GLN A 46 15.30 -15.33 -0.14
C GLN A 46 16.06 -15.11 1.17
N THR A 47 15.99 -13.90 1.75
CA THR A 47 16.77 -13.54 2.95
C THR A 47 15.99 -13.68 4.26
N GLY A 48 14.66 -13.74 4.21
CA GLY A 48 13.80 -13.60 5.37
C GLY A 48 13.78 -12.20 5.97
N ASP A 49 14.41 -11.20 5.33
CA ASP A 49 14.52 -9.85 5.85
C ASP A 49 13.43 -8.92 5.30
N ASN A 50 12.46 -8.63 6.17
CA ASN A 50 11.34 -7.73 5.92
C ASN A 50 11.66 -6.25 6.16
N SER A 51 12.92 -5.88 6.43
CA SER A 51 13.33 -4.48 6.61
C SER A 51 13.13 -3.66 5.33
N THR A 52 13.30 -4.29 4.17
CA THR A 52 13.22 -3.68 2.84
C THR A 52 11.79 -3.35 2.39
N LEU A 53 10.78 -3.91 3.05
CA LEU A 53 9.37 -3.60 2.78
C LEU A 53 8.97 -2.18 3.22
N GLN A 54 9.60 -1.66 4.28
CA GLN A 54 9.30 -0.32 4.77
C GLN A 54 9.62 0.77 3.71
N PRO A 55 10.84 0.84 3.15
CA PRO A 55 11.15 1.82 2.10
C PRO A 55 10.38 1.55 0.80
N LEU A 56 9.99 0.31 0.51
CA LEU A 56 9.10 0.00 -0.61
C LEU A 56 7.74 0.69 -0.46
N ILE A 57 7.11 0.56 0.71
CA ILE A 57 5.82 1.18 1.02
C ILE A 57 5.92 2.71 0.96
N ASP A 58 6.97 3.30 1.52
CA ASP A 58 7.17 4.75 1.46
C ASP A 58 7.33 5.24 0.00
N THR A 59 8.00 4.46 -0.85
CA THR A 59 8.10 4.76 -2.29
C THR A 59 6.74 4.64 -2.98
N ALA A 60 5.99 3.57 -2.70
CA ALA A 60 4.66 3.34 -3.25
C ALA A 60 3.69 4.48 -2.93
N ILE A 61 3.66 4.92 -1.67
CA ILE A 61 2.84 6.04 -1.22
C ILE A 61 3.17 7.31 -2.01
N ASN A 62 4.46 7.64 -2.14
CA ASN A 62 4.88 8.85 -2.85
C ASN A 62 4.53 8.79 -4.35
N GLU A 63 4.74 7.65 -5.00
CA GLU A 63 4.38 7.48 -6.40
C GLU A 63 2.87 7.50 -6.62
N TYR A 64 2.09 6.88 -5.74
CA TYR A 64 0.63 6.91 -5.78
C TYR A 64 0.11 8.35 -5.74
N PHE A 65 0.52 9.14 -4.73
CA PHE A 65 0.11 10.53 -4.59
C PHE A 65 0.50 11.39 -5.81
N LYS A 66 1.67 11.12 -6.41
CA LYS A 66 2.15 11.79 -7.61
C LYS A 66 1.33 11.43 -8.85
N THR A 67 1.04 10.14 -9.06
CA THR A 67 0.29 9.62 -10.20
C THR A 67 -1.14 10.15 -10.20
N PHE A 68 -1.80 10.16 -9.04
CA PHE A 68 -3.18 10.62 -8.89
C PHE A 68 -3.30 12.11 -8.55
N ARG A 69 -2.17 12.84 -8.47
CA ARG A 69 -2.09 14.29 -8.20
C ARG A 69 -2.93 14.72 -7.00
N LEU A 70 -2.84 13.96 -5.92
CA LEU A 70 -3.57 14.25 -4.69
C LEU A 70 -3.04 15.56 -4.09
N LYS A 71 -3.94 16.50 -3.79
CA LYS A 71 -3.59 17.82 -3.22
C LYS A 71 -3.10 17.75 -1.76
N MET A 72 -3.27 16.59 -1.13
CA MET A 72 -2.89 16.37 0.26
C MET A 72 -1.47 15.82 0.34
N ARG A 73 -0.78 16.14 1.43
CA ARG A 73 0.53 15.52 1.72
C ARG A 73 0.31 14.12 2.30
N PRO A 74 1.10 13.11 1.88
CA PRO A 74 0.98 11.75 2.42
C PRO A 74 1.08 11.70 3.95
N GLU A 75 1.98 12.49 4.53
CA GLU A 75 2.24 12.62 5.97
C GLU A 75 0.99 13.02 6.79
N ASN A 76 0.05 13.75 6.17
CA ASN A 76 -1.16 14.22 6.84
C ASN A 76 -2.32 13.22 6.73
N VAL A 77 -2.18 12.20 5.88
CA VAL A 77 -3.26 11.25 5.54
C VAL A 77 -2.94 9.86 6.03
N ILE A 78 -1.69 9.42 5.85
CA ILE A 78 -1.22 8.08 6.20
C ILE A 78 -0.40 8.18 7.48
N LYS A 79 -0.85 7.48 8.52
CA LYS A 79 -0.12 7.35 9.78
C LYS A 79 0.91 6.23 9.70
N ASP A 80 1.86 6.22 10.63
CA ASP A 80 2.84 5.13 10.70
C ASP A 80 2.19 3.78 11.02
N GLU A 81 1.09 3.78 11.79
CA GLU A 81 0.27 2.59 12.07
C GLU A 81 -0.29 1.98 10.78
N ASP A 82 -0.76 2.82 9.86
CA ASP A 82 -1.30 2.42 8.57
C ASP A 82 -0.22 1.76 7.71
N LYS A 83 1.01 2.30 7.72
CA LYS A 83 2.16 1.71 7.02
C LYS A 83 2.52 0.33 7.58
N GLN A 84 2.47 0.17 8.90
CA GLN A 84 2.71 -1.14 9.52
C GLN A 84 1.61 -2.14 9.17
N SER A 85 0.36 -1.69 9.14
CA SER A 85 -0.77 -2.54 8.73
C SER A 85 -0.61 -3.01 7.27
N LEU A 86 -0.25 -2.10 6.36
CA LEU A 86 0.03 -2.44 4.97
C LEU A 86 1.21 -3.41 4.83
N LYS A 87 2.27 -3.23 5.62
CA LYS A 87 3.41 -4.15 5.65
C LYS A 87 3.00 -5.57 6.06
N GLN A 88 2.21 -5.71 7.12
CA GLN A 88 1.72 -7.02 7.56
C GLN A 88 0.85 -7.66 6.48
N ARG A 89 -0.05 -6.89 5.87
CA ARG A 89 -0.90 -7.38 4.80
C ARG A 89 -0.12 -7.92 3.60
N ILE A 90 0.95 -7.24 3.19
CA ILE A 90 1.84 -7.72 2.12
C ILE A 90 2.46 -9.07 2.54
N ILE A 91 3.04 -9.14 3.74
CA ILE A 91 3.65 -10.38 4.25
C ILE A 91 2.65 -11.54 4.30
N ASP A 92 1.42 -11.28 4.75
CA ASP A 92 0.39 -12.31 4.85
C ASP A 92 -0.09 -12.77 3.46
N SER A 93 -0.24 -11.83 2.51
CA SER A 93 -0.60 -12.16 1.13
C SER A 93 0.47 -13.04 0.45
N GLU A 94 1.74 -12.71 0.65
CA GLU A 94 2.85 -13.48 0.09
C GLU A 94 2.96 -14.90 0.67
N LYS A 95 2.68 -15.07 1.97
CA LYS A 95 2.64 -16.41 2.60
C LYS A 95 1.49 -17.25 2.04
N GLU A 96 0.31 -16.66 1.87
CA GLU A 96 -0.84 -17.34 1.30
C GLU A 96 -0.55 -17.81 -0.13
N GLU A 97 0.10 -16.97 -0.95
CA GLU A 97 0.55 -17.35 -2.29
C GLU A 97 1.56 -18.51 -2.27
N ASP A 98 2.54 -18.48 -1.36
CA ASP A 98 3.55 -19.53 -1.24
C ASP A 98 2.91 -20.88 -0.83
N ASP A 99 1.90 -20.86 0.04
CA ASP A 99 1.19 -22.07 0.48
C ASP A 99 0.32 -22.64 -0.65
N ILE A 100 -0.38 -21.79 -1.40
CA ILE A 100 -1.13 -22.19 -2.60
C ILE A 100 -0.19 -22.82 -3.65
N GLU A 101 1.02 -22.26 -3.83
CA GLU A 101 1.98 -22.81 -4.79
C GLU A 101 2.50 -24.19 -4.37
N LYS A 102 2.70 -24.43 -3.07
CA LYS A 102 3.08 -25.75 -2.55
C LYS A 102 1.97 -26.77 -2.78
N GLU A 103 0.72 -26.43 -2.45
CA GLU A 103 -0.43 -27.31 -2.66
C GLU A 103 -0.58 -27.70 -4.15
N ARG A 104 -0.34 -26.77 -5.07
CA ARG A 104 -0.37 -27.08 -6.52
C ARG A 104 0.71 -28.09 -6.94
N LYS A 105 1.93 -27.94 -6.40
CA LYS A 105 3.05 -28.86 -6.67
C LYS A 105 2.87 -30.24 -6.06
N GLU A 106 2.13 -30.36 -4.96
CA GLU A 106 1.81 -31.65 -4.32
C GLU A 106 0.72 -32.43 -5.06
N ASN A 107 -0.10 -31.74 -5.88
CA ASN A 107 -1.20 -32.33 -6.64
C ASN A 107 -0.87 -32.61 -8.12
N GLU A 108 0.37 -32.33 -8.57
CA GLU A 108 0.93 -32.70 -9.89
C GLU A 108 1.77 -33.99 -9.82
#